data_AF-A0A1H4MN74-F1
#
_entry.id   AF-A0A1H4MN74-F1
#
_cell.length_a   1.000
_cell.length_b   1.000
_cell.length_c   1.000
_cell.angle_alpha   90.00
_cell.angle_beta   90.00
_cell.angle_gamma   90.00
#
_symmetry.space_group_name_H-M   'P 1'
#
loop_
_entity.id
_entity.type
_entity.pdbx_description
1 polymer ?
#
loop_
_entity_poly.entity_id
_entity_poly.type
_entity_poly.pdbx_seq_one_letter_code
_entity_poly.pdbx_strand_id
1 'polypeptide(L)'
;MIEIYADEFKQASQTLISKMLSGEVTAGSDYYQAALPMLELLRKVCPDRVEFAAWQAEILHLDGNLRRAGELYKRVLELVPAQEPNEREISLIRKFCPMLLTTPLECFPLKDVAAVHHPTRPLIGYHLFWEDDYDFPDDYEPCDHEEIWIEYDPQTEVVTNVLTFFHSSVIESKAAAQEARDHGQRPVIRIEWGKHGSLLKDWESLIIPLKEVPVTDWLKDTYEHVKAGGRVPEHPLKRHWPKGFEGTFEDYCNFSVPVDPLYYLERKPLLFKSLWVNATLFTQGLLYNFHPKMEWPERFQRLSNN
;
A
#
# COMPACT_ATOMS: atom_id res chain seq x y z
N MET A 1 -43.59 -0.23 0.43
CA MET A 1 -42.99 1.02 0.96
C MET A 1 -41.48 0.88 1.09
N ILE A 2 -40.97 -0.14 1.82
CA ILE A 2 -39.51 -0.37 1.90
C ILE A 2 -38.86 -0.68 0.55
N GLU A 3 -39.58 -1.36 -0.35
CA GLU A 3 -39.11 -1.66 -1.72
C GLU A 3 -38.87 -0.39 -2.56
N ILE A 4 -39.71 0.65 -2.38
CA ILE A 4 -39.56 1.93 -3.08
C ILE A 4 -38.30 2.65 -2.58
N TYR A 5 -38.16 2.76 -1.26
CA TYR A 5 -36.96 3.36 -0.66
C TYR A 5 -35.68 2.57 -0.97
N ALA A 6 -35.76 1.24 -1.09
CA ALA A 6 -34.62 0.42 -1.48
C ALA A 6 -34.20 0.70 -2.93
N ASP A 7 -35.15 0.87 -3.85
CA ASP A 7 -34.86 1.23 -5.24
C ASP A 7 -34.28 2.66 -5.35
N GLU A 8 -34.88 3.64 -4.65
CA GLU A 8 -34.36 5.01 -4.58
C GLU A 8 -32.92 5.04 -4.03
N PHE A 9 -32.66 4.29 -2.96
CA PHE A 9 -31.32 4.21 -2.36
C PHE A 9 -30.30 3.53 -3.29
N LYS A 10 -30.73 2.51 -4.03
CA LYS A 10 -29.90 1.87 -5.05
C LYS A 10 -29.51 2.86 -6.15
N GLN A 11 -30.46 3.65 -6.66
CA GLN A 11 -30.19 4.67 -7.68
C GLN A 11 -29.26 5.78 -7.15
N ALA A 12 -29.48 6.25 -5.93
CA ALA A 12 -28.62 7.22 -5.27
C ALA A 12 -27.19 6.67 -5.09
N SER A 13 -27.05 5.42 -4.66
CA SER A 13 -25.76 4.75 -4.51
C SER A 13 -25.03 4.62 -5.85
N GLN A 14 -25.73 4.26 -6.92
CA GLN A 14 -25.15 4.18 -8.27
C GLN A 14 -24.65 5.54 -8.77
N THR A 15 -25.40 6.60 -8.49
CA THR A 15 -24.98 7.96 -8.83
C THR A 15 -23.75 8.37 -8.03
N LEU A 16 -23.72 8.09 -6.72
CA LEU A 16 -22.58 8.38 -5.86
C LEU A 16 -21.32 7.62 -6.32
N ILE A 17 -21.45 6.33 -6.64
CA ILE A 17 -20.35 5.53 -7.20
C ILE A 17 -19.83 6.15 -8.51
N SER A 18 -20.73 6.52 -9.43
CA SER A 18 -20.31 7.18 -10.67
C SER A 18 -19.56 8.49 -10.42
N LYS A 19 -19.94 9.25 -9.39
CA LYS A 19 -19.26 10.51 -9.00
C LYS A 19 -17.93 10.28 -8.29
N MET A 20 -17.79 9.18 -7.54
CA MET A 20 -16.51 8.76 -6.98
C MET A 20 -15.54 8.34 -8.10
N LEU A 21 -16.02 7.55 -9.07
CA LEU A 21 -15.21 7.10 -10.20
C LEU A 21 -14.79 8.24 -11.13
N SER A 22 -15.61 9.30 -11.25
CA SER A 22 -15.23 10.52 -11.99
C SER A 22 -14.33 11.48 -11.20
N GLY A 23 -14.01 11.17 -9.93
CA GLY A 23 -13.21 12.03 -9.05
C GLY A 23 -13.95 13.27 -8.52
N GLU A 24 -15.25 13.40 -8.79
CA GLU A 24 -16.08 14.51 -8.27
C GLU A 24 -16.34 14.37 -6.76
N VAL A 25 -16.31 13.14 -6.24
CA VAL A 25 -16.33 12.85 -4.81
C VAL A 25 -14.96 12.30 -4.41
N THR A 26 -14.24 13.08 -3.61
CA THR A 26 -12.87 12.75 -3.19
C THR A 26 -12.88 12.03 -1.84
N ALA A 27 -11.76 11.36 -1.52
CA ALA A 27 -11.55 10.71 -0.23
C ALA A 27 -11.82 11.67 0.94
N GLY A 28 -11.36 12.92 0.90
CA GLY A 28 -11.61 13.90 1.99
C GLY A 28 -13.04 14.46 2.10
N SER A 29 -14.03 13.90 1.39
CA SER A 29 -15.42 14.40 1.41
C SER A 29 -16.25 13.82 2.55
N ASP A 30 -17.45 14.38 2.75
CA ASP A 30 -18.47 13.87 3.68
C ASP A 30 -18.87 12.40 3.42
N TYR A 31 -18.41 11.81 2.31
CA TYR A 31 -18.61 10.40 1.99
C TYR A 31 -18.20 9.46 3.12
N TYR A 32 -17.01 9.64 3.70
CA TYR A 32 -16.56 8.75 4.78
C TYR A 32 -17.45 8.88 6.02
N GLN A 33 -17.89 10.09 6.34
CA GLN A 33 -18.81 10.35 7.44
C GLN A 33 -20.19 9.72 7.18
N ALA A 34 -20.64 9.67 5.93
CA ALA A 34 -21.86 8.98 5.53
C ALA A 34 -21.72 7.45 5.50
N ALA A 35 -20.53 6.93 5.15
CA ALA A 35 -20.28 5.50 5.05
C ALA A 35 -20.24 4.80 6.41
N LEU A 36 -19.73 5.47 7.45
CA LEU A 36 -19.58 4.88 8.79
C LEU A 36 -20.91 4.38 9.40
N PRO A 37 -22.01 5.16 9.45
CA PRO A 37 -23.29 4.67 9.93
C PRO A 37 -23.86 3.49 9.11
N MET A 38 -23.62 3.48 7.79
CA MET A 38 -24.06 2.37 6.94
C MET A 38 -23.30 1.09 7.27
N LEU A 39 -21.97 1.15 7.41
CA LEU A 39 -21.15 0.00 7.79
C LEU A 39 -21.49 -0.50 9.20
N GLU A 40 -21.80 0.42 10.12
CA GLU A 40 -22.27 0.04 11.45
C GLU A 40 -23.61 -0.70 11.39
N LEU A 41 -24.57 -0.22 10.59
CA LEU A 41 -25.84 -0.91 10.38
C LEU A 41 -25.63 -2.29 9.74
N LEU A 42 -24.82 -2.36 8.68
CA LEU A 42 -24.48 -3.60 7.98
C LEU A 42 -23.83 -4.62 8.92
N ARG A 43 -22.91 -4.20 9.79
CA ARG A 43 -22.31 -5.06 10.80
C ARG A 43 -23.32 -5.58 11.83
N LYS A 44 -24.35 -4.79 12.18
CA LYS A 44 -25.42 -5.23 13.09
C LYS A 44 -26.36 -6.26 12.45
N VAL A 45 -26.71 -6.06 11.17
CA VAL A 45 -27.66 -6.94 10.46
C VAL A 45 -26.99 -8.17 9.84
N CYS A 46 -25.69 -8.07 9.54
CA CYS A 46 -24.87 -9.13 8.94
C CYS A 46 -23.61 -9.36 9.80
N PRO A 47 -23.73 -9.85 11.05
CA PRO A 47 -22.61 -9.94 11.99
C PRO A 47 -21.49 -10.90 11.54
N ASP A 48 -21.80 -11.86 10.68
CA ASP A 48 -20.84 -12.84 10.15
C ASP A 48 -20.03 -12.31 8.94
N ARG A 49 -20.38 -11.12 8.44
CA ARG A 49 -19.69 -10.46 7.31
C ARG A 49 -18.58 -9.57 7.85
N VAL A 50 -17.43 -10.20 8.07
CA VAL A 50 -16.23 -9.58 8.65
C VAL A 50 -15.73 -8.35 7.87
N GLU A 51 -15.97 -8.29 6.56
CA GLU A 51 -15.53 -7.18 5.72
C GLU A 51 -16.12 -5.84 6.15
N PHE A 52 -17.34 -5.82 6.70
CA PHE A 52 -17.94 -4.56 7.15
C PHE A 52 -17.23 -4.00 8.38
N ALA A 53 -16.74 -4.86 9.27
CA ALA A 53 -15.91 -4.43 10.39
C ALA A 53 -14.53 -3.96 9.91
N ALA A 54 -13.92 -4.67 8.94
CA ALA A 54 -12.64 -4.28 8.37
C ALA A 54 -12.70 -2.92 7.66
N TRP A 55 -13.67 -2.70 6.77
CA TRP A 55 -13.83 -1.41 6.08
C TRP A 55 -14.17 -0.28 7.04
N GLN A 56 -14.98 -0.54 8.07
CA GLN A 56 -15.27 0.46 9.09
C GLN A 56 -14.00 0.84 9.87
N ALA A 57 -13.15 -0.14 10.19
CA ALA A 57 -11.88 0.08 10.84
C ALA A 57 -10.92 0.90 9.97
N GLU A 58 -10.79 0.56 8.68
CA GLU A 58 -9.96 1.30 7.71
C GLU A 58 -10.38 2.77 7.62
N ILE A 59 -11.68 3.06 7.49
CA ILE A 59 -12.16 4.46 7.43
C ILE A 59 -11.87 5.20 8.72
N LEU A 60 -12.10 4.58 9.88
CA LEU A 60 -11.77 5.19 11.18
C LEU A 60 -10.27 5.39 11.37
N HIS A 61 -9.46 4.50 10.82
CA HIS A 61 -8.00 4.57 10.86
C HIS A 61 -7.50 5.73 10.00
N LEU A 62 -8.00 5.87 8.77
CA LEU A 62 -7.75 7.03 7.89
C LEU A 62 -8.17 8.37 8.51
N ASP A 63 -9.22 8.37 9.33
CA ASP A 63 -9.71 9.56 10.07
C ASP A 63 -8.94 9.83 11.39
N GLY A 64 -7.89 9.04 11.68
CA GLY A 64 -7.11 9.16 12.92
C GLY A 64 -7.85 8.68 14.18
N ASN A 65 -9.01 8.04 14.05
CA ASN A 65 -9.78 7.48 15.17
C ASN A 65 -9.24 6.09 15.59
N LEU A 66 -7.96 6.06 15.95
CA LEU A 66 -7.16 4.84 16.12
C LEU A 66 -7.72 3.89 17.17
N ARG A 67 -8.35 4.42 18.24
CA ARG A 67 -8.94 3.58 19.29
C ARG A 67 -10.10 2.76 18.74
N ARG A 68 -11.04 3.40 18.04
CA ARG A 68 -12.22 2.73 17.48
C ARG A 68 -11.82 1.82 16.31
N ALA A 69 -10.86 2.24 15.49
CA ALA A 69 -10.27 1.39 14.47
C ALA A 69 -9.68 0.12 15.09
N GLY A 70 -8.87 0.25 16.15
CA GLY A 70 -8.26 -0.88 16.85
C GLY A 70 -9.27 -1.84 17.48
N GLU A 71 -10.37 -1.34 18.04
CA GLU A 71 -11.47 -2.20 18.55
C GLU A 71 -12.10 -3.05 17.43
N LEU A 72 -12.33 -2.44 16.26
CA LEU A 72 -12.87 -3.15 15.11
C LEU A 72 -11.87 -4.11 14.48
N TYR A 73 -10.59 -3.74 14.38
CA TYR A 73 -9.53 -4.66 13.92
C TYR A 73 -9.36 -5.86 14.85
N LYS A 74 -9.43 -5.67 16.17
CA LYS A 74 -9.47 -6.80 17.11
C LYS A 74 -10.66 -7.70 16.83
N ARG A 75 -11.84 -7.12 16.61
CA ARG A 75 -13.04 -7.90 16.26
C ARG A 75 -12.89 -8.66 14.95
N VAL A 76 -12.25 -8.07 13.95
CA VAL A 76 -11.92 -8.75 12.70
C VAL A 76 -11.07 -9.99 12.97
N LEU A 77 -10.03 -9.87 13.80
CA LEU A 77 -9.16 -11.00 14.14
C LEU A 77 -9.75 -11.99 15.14
N GLU A 78 -10.76 -11.62 15.93
CA GLU A 78 -11.57 -12.58 16.71
C GLU A 78 -12.39 -13.50 15.80
N LEU A 79 -12.91 -12.94 14.69
CA LEU A 79 -13.73 -13.68 13.72
C LEU A 79 -12.88 -14.48 12.74
N VAL A 80 -11.79 -13.88 12.25
CA VAL A 80 -10.86 -14.49 11.29
C VAL A 80 -9.44 -14.21 11.78
N PRO A 81 -8.90 -15.06 12.67
CA PRO A 81 -7.56 -14.87 13.23
C PRO A 81 -6.48 -14.88 12.15
N ALA A 82 -5.47 -14.04 12.34
CA ALA A 82 -4.19 -14.22 11.66
C ALA A 82 -3.58 -15.57 12.07
N GLN A 83 -2.92 -16.22 11.12
CA GLN A 83 -2.22 -17.48 11.31
C GLN A 83 -0.72 -17.21 11.38
N GLU A 84 -0.02 -18.02 12.16
CA GLU A 84 1.44 -18.10 12.08
C GLU A 84 1.82 -18.82 10.78
N PRO A 85 2.69 -18.25 9.93
CA PRO A 85 3.22 -18.94 8.77
C PRO A 85 3.97 -20.20 9.17
N ASN A 86 3.78 -21.30 8.45
CA ASN A 86 4.58 -22.51 8.65
C ASN A 86 6.00 -22.34 8.08
N GLU A 87 6.90 -23.28 8.37
CA GLU A 87 8.30 -23.23 7.93
C GLU A 87 8.45 -23.07 6.41
N ARG A 88 7.59 -23.72 5.62
CA ARG A 88 7.60 -23.60 4.15
C ARG A 88 7.21 -22.18 3.74
N GLU A 89 6.13 -21.65 4.30
CA GLU A 89 5.67 -20.27 4.02
C GLU A 89 6.73 -19.23 4.42
N ILE A 90 7.38 -19.40 5.58
CA ILE A 90 8.52 -18.57 6.01
C ILE A 90 9.66 -18.66 4.99
N SER A 91 9.97 -19.87 4.50
CA SER A 91 11.02 -20.04 3.49
C SER A 91 10.69 -19.33 2.17
N LEU A 92 9.42 -19.34 1.75
CA LEU A 92 8.95 -18.65 0.55
C LEU A 92 8.97 -17.13 0.72
N ILE A 93 8.55 -16.62 1.88
CA ILE A 93 8.69 -15.20 2.24
C ILE A 93 10.15 -14.77 2.14
N ARG A 94 11.10 -15.56 2.65
CA ARG A 94 12.53 -15.20 2.53
C ARG A 94 13.03 -15.29 1.10
N LYS A 95 12.67 -16.36 0.39
CA LYS A 95 13.11 -16.62 -1.00
C LYS A 95 12.64 -15.53 -1.97
N PHE A 96 11.41 -15.05 -1.81
CA PHE A 96 10.79 -14.07 -2.70
C PHE A 96 10.85 -12.64 -2.17
N CYS A 97 11.56 -12.40 -1.07
CA CYS A 97 11.70 -11.06 -0.51
C CYS A 97 12.40 -10.13 -1.52
N PRO A 98 11.78 -9.01 -1.89
CA PRO A 98 12.35 -8.12 -2.89
C PRO A 98 13.66 -7.51 -2.40
N MET A 99 14.54 -7.13 -3.33
CA MET A 99 15.64 -6.21 -3.11
C MET A 99 15.17 -4.81 -3.48
N LEU A 100 15.40 -3.84 -2.61
CA LEU A 100 15.04 -2.44 -2.89
C LEU A 100 16.28 -1.68 -3.35
N LEU A 101 16.11 -0.81 -4.33
CA LEU A 101 17.14 0.09 -4.84
C LEU A 101 16.66 1.53 -4.67
N THR A 102 17.34 2.29 -3.82
CA THR A 102 17.07 3.70 -3.54
C THR A 102 18.07 4.58 -4.29
N THR A 103 17.80 5.89 -4.29
CA THR A 103 18.80 6.87 -4.75
C THR A 103 19.87 7.10 -3.69
N PRO A 104 21.10 7.50 -4.07
CA PRO A 104 22.14 7.86 -3.10
C PRO A 104 21.79 8.97 -2.12
N LEU A 105 20.75 9.76 -2.43
CA LEU A 105 20.32 10.90 -1.64
C LEU A 105 19.04 10.63 -0.85
N GLU A 106 18.53 9.40 -0.83
CA GLU A 106 17.35 9.04 -0.04
C GLU A 106 17.50 9.54 1.40
N CYS A 107 16.53 10.33 1.82
CA CYS A 107 16.54 11.05 3.08
C CYS A 107 15.69 10.38 4.17
N PHE A 108 14.79 9.48 3.79
CA PHE A 108 13.98 8.71 4.72
C PHE A 108 14.41 7.23 4.69
N PRO A 109 15.06 6.73 5.75
CA PRO A 109 15.41 5.33 5.85
C PRO A 109 14.17 4.44 6.02
N LEU A 110 14.29 3.20 5.57
CA LEU A 110 13.32 2.15 5.87
C LEU A 110 13.38 1.82 7.38
N LYS A 111 12.24 1.93 8.08
CA LYS A 111 12.13 1.68 9.52
C LYS A 111 11.79 0.25 9.84
N ASP A 112 10.79 -0.30 9.16
CA ASP A 112 10.30 -1.65 9.36
C ASP A 112 9.84 -2.27 8.05
N VAL A 113 9.77 -3.60 8.08
CA VAL A 113 9.21 -4.42 7.01
C VAL A 113 8.33 -5.47 7.66
N ALA A 114 7.13 -5.66 7.12
CA ALA A 114 6.29 -6.81 7.44
C ALA A 114 6.00 -7.61 6.18
N ALA A 115 5.98 -8.93 6.30
CA ALA A 115 5.61 -9.83 5.21
C ALA A 115 4.38 -10.63 5.60
N VAL A 116 3.36 -10.60 4.74
CA VAL A 116 2.09 -11.30 4.94
C VAL A 116 1.85 -12.26 3.79
N HIS A 117 1.75 -13.54 4.10
CA HIS A 117 1.37 -14.56 3.14
C HIS A 117 -0.16 -14.60 2.99
N HIS A 118 -0.66 -14.60 1.76
CA HIS A 118 -2.08 -14.73 1.50
C HIS A 118 -2.56 -16.14 1.92
N PRO A 119 -3.70 -16.30 2.61
CA PRO A 119 -4.06 -17.58 3.22
C PRO A 119 -4.40 -18.68 2.21
N THR A 120 -4.91 -18.31 1.02
CA THR A 120 -5.43 -19.26 0.02
C THR A 120 -4.83 -19.10 -1.38
N ARG A 121 -3.85 -18.21 -1.56
CA ARG A 121 -3.23 -17.91 -2.87
C ARG A 121 -1.73 -17.92 -2.73
N PRO A 122 -0.99 -18.29 -3.79
CA PRO A 122 0.46 -18.20 -3.81
C PRO A 122 0.87 -16.74 -4.04
N LEU A 123 0.60 -15.91 -3.04
CA LEU A 123 0.79 -14.46 -3.06
C LEU A 123 1.34 -14.02 -1.70
N ILE A 124 2.36 -13.16 -1.72
CA ILE A 124 2.96 -12.59 -0.52
C ILE A 124 2.97 -11.07 -0.68
N GLY A 125 2.41 -10.37 0.31
CA GLY A 125 2.54 -8.92 0.45
C GLY A 125 3.73 -8.55 1.33
N TYR A 126 4.56 -7.62 0.87
CA TYR A 126 5.62 -6.98 1.64
C TYR A 126 5.22 -5.53 1.86
N HIS A 127 5.14 -5.15 3.13
CA HIS A 127 4.74 -3.84 3.60
C HIS A 127 5.98 -3.12 4.09
N LEU A 128 6.29 -2.00 3.46
CA LEU A 128 7.47 -1.19 3.73
C LEU A 128 7.04 0.06 4.50
N PHE A 129 7.72 0.34 5.60
CA PHE A 129 7.46 1.52 6.43
C PHE A 129 8.67 2.42 6.41
N TRP A 130 8.60 3.50 5.63
CA TRP A 130 9.66 4.50 5.50
C TRP A 130 9.51 5.59 6.57
N GLU A 131 10.58 6.33 6.86
CA GLU A 131 10.54 7.29 7.96
C GLU A 131 9.46 8.36 7.83
N ASP A 132 9.24 8.87 6.63
CA ASP A 132 8.25 9.90 6.35
C ASP A 132 7.92 9.94 4.84
N ASP A 133 7.04 10.84 4.41
CA ASP A 133 6.87 11.24 3.00
C ASP A 133 7.24 12.72 2.85
N TYR A 134 8.11 13.02 1.89
CA TYR A 134 8.62 14.36 1.64
C TYR A 134 7.51 15.39 1.38
N ASP A 135 6.39 14.98 0.80
CA ASP A 135 5.25 15.85 0.57
C ASP A 135 4.32 15.96 1.78
N PHE A 136 4.43 15.13 2.81
CA PHE A 136 3.44 15.08 3.88
C PHE A 136 3.96 15.29 5.31
N PRO A 137 4.67 16.41 5.58
CA PRO A 137 5.12 16.73 6.94
C PRO A 137 3.99 17.09 7.93
N ASP A 138 2.72 17.10 7.49
CA ASP A 138 1.56 17.58 8.23
C ASP A 138 0.36 16.63 8.18
N ASP A 139 0.53 15.39 7.72
CA ASP A 139 -0.53 14.38 7.72
C ASP A 139 -0.65 13.61 9.05
N TYR A 140 0.30 13.84 9.97
CA TYR A 140 0.41 13.21 11.28
C TYR A 140 0.61 11.69 11.24
N GLU A 141 0.98 11.15 10.08
CA GLU A 141 1.38 9.75 9.96
C GLU A 141 2.84 9.60 10.42
N PRO A 142 3.17 8.56 11.20
CA PRO A 142 4.52 8.38 11.73
C PRO A 142 5.50 7.73 10.73
N CYS A 143 5.00 7.38 9.55
CA CYS A 143 5.73 6.72 8.49
C CYS A 143 4.94 6.77 7.19
N ASP A 144 5.64 6.74 6.07
CA ASP A 144 5.05 6.38 4.79
C ASP A 144 4.96 4.86 4.64
N HIS A 145 3.86 4.37 4.09
CA HIS A 145 3.54 2.94 3.98
C HIS A 145 3.35 2.53 2.52
N GLU A 146 4.24 1.67 2.05
CA GLU A 146 4.29 1.19 0.66
C GLU A 146 4.09 -0.34 0.59
N GLU A 147 3.49 -0.82 -0.50
CA GLU A 147 3.11 -2.23 -0.65
C GLU A 147 3.69 -2.85 -1.94
N ILE A 148 4.23 -4.05 -1.80
CA ILE A 148 4.74 -4.88 -2.90
C ILE A 148 4.08 -6.25 -2.80
N TRP A 149 3.54 -6.77 -3.89
CA TRP A 149 2.96 -8.11 -3.93
C TRP A 149 3.67 -9.02 -4.91
N ILE A 150 4.04 -10.21 -4.46
CA ILE A 150 4.74 -11.21 -5.26
C ILE A 150 3.86 -12.44 -5.45
N GLU A 151 3.46 -12.69 -6.69
CA GLU A 151 2.80 -13.94 -7.07
C GLU A 151 3.84 -14.97 -7.50
N TYR A 152 3.60 -16.23 -7.15
CA TYR A 152 4.48 -17.33 -7.51
C TYR A 152 3.72 -18.61 -7.86
N ASP A 153 4.40 -19.54 -8.49
CA ASP A 153 3.90 -20.89 -8.72
C ASP A 153 4.26 -21.78 -7.50
N PRO A 154 3.28 -22.37 -6.79
CA PRO A 154 3.55 -23.11 -5.55
C PRO A 154 4.14 -24.51 -5.76
N GLN A 155 4.21 -25.01 -7.00
CA GLN A 155 4.80 -26.31 -7.33
C GLN A 155 6.28 -26.18 -7.70
N THR A 156 6.59 -25.18 -8.51
CA THR A 156 7.94 -24.89 -9.01
C THR A 156 8.67 -23.86 -8.16
N GLU A 157 7.94 -23.13 -7.31
CA GLU A 157 8.43 -22.04 -6.46
C GLU A 157 9.21 -20.98 -7.25
N VAL A 158 8.57 -20.54 -8.33
CA VAL A 158 9.07 -19.53 -9.26
C VAL A 158 8.15 -18.31 -9.24
N VAL A 159 8.73 -17.10 -9.22
CA VAL A 159 7.97 -15.84 -9.32
C VAL A 159 7.25 -15.75 -10.67
N THR A 160 5.94 -15.51 -10.64
CA THR A 160 5.08 -15.41 -11.83
C THR A 160 4.65 -13.98 -12.12
N ASN A 161 4.45 -13.16 -11.09
CA ASN A 161 4.09 -11.74 -11.24
C ASN A 161 4.66 -10.91 -10.08
N VAL A 162 4.88 -9.62 -10.34
CA VAL A 162 5.33 -8.65 -9.35
C VAL A 162 4.47 -7.40 -9.51
N LEU A 163 3.82 -7.00 -8.42
CA LEU A 163 2.96 -5.83 -8.35
C LEU A 163 3.46 -4.88 -7.28
N THR A 164 3.29 -3.58 -7.51
CA THR A 164 3.62 -2.54 -6.54
C THR A 164 2.50 -1.52 -6.44
N PHE A 165 2.35 -0.94 -5.26
CA PHE A 165 1.61 0.30 -5.10
C PHE A 165 2.49 1.46 -5.59
N PHE A 166 1.94 2.30 -6.45
CA PHE A 166 2.60 3.46 -7.04
C PHE A 166 1.60 4.62 -7.15
N HIS A 167 1.69 5.58 -6.22
CA HIS A 167 0.91 6.81 -6.19
C HIS A 167 -0.61 6.61 -6.39
N SER A 168 -1.22 5.75 -5.57
CA SER A 168 -2.66 5.39 -5.62
C SER A 168 -3.08 4.43 -6.74
N SER A 169 -2.12 3.89 -7.50
CA SER A 169 -2.38 2.88 -8.51
C SER A 169 -1.57 1.62 -8.22
N VAL A 170 -2.08 0.46 -8.63
CA VAL A 170 -1.28 -0.78 -8.65
C VAL A 170 -0.71 -0.95 -10.05
N ILE A 171 0.61 -1.09 -10.15
CA ILE A 171 1.30 -1.39 -11.39
C ILE A 171 1.85 -2.81 -11.34
N GLU A 172 1.93 -3.47 -12.48
CA GLU A 172 2.51 -4.81 -12.63
C GLU A 172 3.41 -4.87 -13.87
N SER A 173 4.38 -5.80 -13.85
CA SER A 173 5.33 -5.96 -14.96
C SER A 173 5.78 -7.41 -15.11
N LYS A 174 5.54 -7.99 -16.28
CA LYS A 174 6.09 -9.31 -16.65
C LYS A 174 7.61 -9.30 -16.69
N ALA A 175 8.22 -8.16 -17.05
CA ALA A 175 9.66 -7.99 -17.05
C ALA A 175 10.23 -8.04 -15.63
N ALA A 176 9.49 -7.54 -14.63
CA ALA A 176 9.90 -7.63 -13.22
C ALA A 176 9.88 -9.07 -12.70
N ALA A 177 8.92 -9.89 -13.13
CA ALA A 177 8.92 -11.32 -12.82
C ALA A 177 10.11 -12.05 -13.45
N GLN A 178 10.52 -11.68 -14.67
CA GLN A 178 11.74 -12.22 -15.28
C GLN A 178 13.00 -11.74 -14.56
N GLU A 179 13.09 -10.45 -14.23
CA GLU A 179 14.20 -9.89 -13.44
C GLU A 179 14.33 -10.60 -12.09
N ALA A 180 13.21 -10.93 -11.44
CA ALA A 180 13.23 -11.73 -10.21
C ALA A 180 13.87 -13.11 -10.43
N ARG A 181 13.48 -13.83 -11.50
CA ARG A 181 14.03 -15.16 -11.82
C ARG A 181 15.54 -15.11 -12.08
N ASP A 182 15.99 -14.07 -12.77
CA ASP A 182 17.42 -13.86 -13.08
C ASP A 182 18.24 -13.51 -11.82
N HIS A 183 17.58 -12.99 -10.77
CA HIS A 183 18.17 -12.66 -9.47
C HIS A 183 17.76 -13.63 -8.36
N GLY A 184 17.70 -14.94 -8.66
CA GLY A 184 17.51 -15.96 -7.63
C GLY A 184 16.11 -15.95 -7.01
N GLN A 185 15.10 -15.56 -7.79
CA GLN A 185 13.70 -15.39 -7.38
C GLN A 185 13.42 -14.16 -6.50
N ARG A 186 14.38 -13.23 -6.37
CA ARG A 186 14.19 -11.98 -5.64
C ARG A 186 13.89 -10.83 -6.60
N PRO A 187 12.67 -10.28 -6.61
CA PRO A 187 12.34 -9.10 -7.41
C PRO A 187 13.22 -7.90 -7.04
N VAL A 188 13.51 -7.04 -8.01
CA VAL A 188 14.24 -5.79 -7.79
C VAL A 188 13.27 -4.62 -7.95
N ILE A 189 13.12 -3.83 -6.89
CA ILE A 189 12.17 -2.71 -6.82
C ILE A 189 12.97 -1.42 -6.67
N ARG A 190 12.61 -0.40 -7.46
CA ARG A 190 13.27 0.90 -7.47
C ARG A 190 12.39 1.87 -6.70
N ILE A 191 12.96 2.55 -5.72
CA ILE A 191 12.20 3.38 -4.78
C ILE A 191 12.42 4.84 -5.14
N GLU A 192 11.33 5.53 -5.50
CA GLU A 192 11.35 6.96 -5.76
C GLU A 192 11.80 7.74 -4.52
N TRP A 193 12.67 8.72 -4.73
CA TRP A 193 13.24 9.51 -3.64
C TRP A 193 12.16 10.24 -2.84
N GLY A 194 12.19 10.08 -1.52
CA GLY A 194 11.41 10.85 -0.55
C GLY A 194 9.89 10.60 -0.56
N LYS A 195 9.33 10.07 -1.63
CA LYS A 195 7.90 9.74 -1.79
C LYS A 195 7.63 8.24 -1.90
N HIS A 196 8.70 7.45 -2.02
CA HIS A 196 8.75 6.00 -1.98
C HIS A 196 7.88 5.22 -2.97
N GLY A 197 7.38 5.87 -4.03
CA GLY A 197 6.74 5.19 -5.15
C GLY A 197 7.59 4.01 -5.65
N SER A 198 7.02 2.81 -5.60
CA SER A 198 7.73 1.56 -5.91
C SER A 198 7.64 1.23 -7.40
N LEU A 199 8.76 1.38 -8.10
CA LEU A 199 8.91 1.19 -9.54
C LEU A 199 9.42 -0.21 -9.89
N LEU A 200 8.86 -0.77 -10.97
CA LEU A 200 9.18 -2.09 -11.49
C LEU A 200 10.23 -2.04 -12.60
N LYS A 201 10.69 -3.21 -13.05
CA LYS A 201 11.51 -3.32 -14.26
C LYS A 201 10.77 -2.75 -15.47
N ASP A 202 11.51 -2.03 -16.30
CA ASP A 202 11.06 -1.33 -17.52
C ASP A 202 9.99 -0.26 -17.22
N TRP A 203 10.05 0.33 -16.02
CA TRP A 203 9.16 1.41 -15.58
C TRP A 203 9.09 2.56 -16.59
N GLU A 204 10.14 2.79 -17.36
CA GLU A 204 10.21 3.85 -18.37
C GLU A 204 9.12 3.70 -19.46
N SER A 205 8.64 2.48 -19.66
CA SER A 205 7.60 2.13 -20.64
C SER A 205 6.21 1.94 -20.02
N LEU A 206 6.09 2.00 -18.69
CA LEU A 206 4.83 1.78 -18.01
C LEU A 206 3.94 3.03 -18.04
N ILE A 207 2.64 2.78 -18.04
CA ILE A 207 1.58 3.80 -17.91
C ILE A 207 0.91 3.57 -16.56
N ILE A 208 0.72 4.64 -15.79
CA ILE A 208 0.04 4.59 -14.50
C ILE A 208 -1.46 4.34 -14.73
N PRO A 209 -2.02 3.22 -14.25
CA PRO A 209 -3.44 2.93 -14.42
C PRO A 209 -4.33 4.02 -13.81
N LEU A 210 -5.51 4.22 -14.41
CA LEU A 210 -6.52 5.25 -14.06
C LEU A 210 -6.09 6.71 -14.33
N LYS A 211 -4.80 7.01 -14.29
CA LYS A 211 -4.26 8.35 -14.64
C LYS A 211 -3.93 8.49 -16.11
N GLU A 212 -3.63 7.38 -16.80
CA GLU A 212 -3.21 7.34 -18.20
C GLU A 212 -1.95 8.19 -18.48
N VAL A 213 -1.08 8.33 -17.47
CA VAL A 213 0.18 9.10 -17.54
C VAL A 213 1.36 8.13 -17.63
N PRO A 214 2.32 8.33 -18.56
CA PRO A 214 3.58 7.59 -18.57
C PRO A 214 4.36 7.81 -17.27
N VAL A 215 4.92 6.74 -16.69
CA VAL A 215 5.68 6.84 -15.44
C VAL A 215 6.88 7.79 -15.59
N THR A 216 7.48 7.88 -16.78
CA THR A 216 8.57 8.83 -17.08
C THR A 216 8.16 10.28 -16.93
N ASP A 217 6.96 10.65 -17.38
CA ASP A 217 6.47 12.01 -17.25
C ASP A 217 6.07 12.31 -15.81
N TRP A 218 5.48 11.33 -15.11
CA TRP A 218 5.23 11.43 -13.67
C TRP A 218 6.51 11.68 -12.87
N LEU A 219 7.59 10.93 -13.13
CA LEU A 219 8.85 11.12 -12.41
C LEU A 219 9.51 12.46 -12.73
N LYS A 220 9.39 12.97 -13.97
CA LYS A 220 9.91 14.32 -14.30
C LYS A 220 9.16 15.40 -13.53
N ASP A 221 7.83 15.33 -13.53
CA ASP A 221 6.98 16.28 -12.81
C ASP A 221 7.26 16.21 -11.30
N THR A 222 7.41 15.00 -10.78
CA THR A 222 7.69 14.79 -9.35
C THR A 222 9.10 15.27 -8.99
N TYR A 223 10.10 15.00 -9.84
CA TYR A 223 11.47 15.53 -9.68
C TYR A 223 11.48 17.06 -9.61
N GLU A 224 10.84 17.75 -10.56
CA GLU A 224 10.78 19.22 -10.54
C GLU A 224 10.05 19.74 -9.29
N HIS A 225 8.98 19.07 -8.89
CA HIS A 225 8.21 19.39 -7.68
C HIS A 225 9.05 19.24 -6.40
N VAL A 226 9.70 18.10 -6.19
CA VAL A 226 10.50 17.88 -4.97
C VAL A 226 11.81 18.64 -4.99
N LYS A 227 12.38 18.93 -6.17
CA LYS A 227 13.52 19.85 -6.33
C LYS A 227 13.16 21.28 -5.90
N ALA A 228 11.91 21.69 -6.11
CA ALA A 228 11.38 22.96 -5.63
C ALA A 228 10.96 22.95 -4.13
N GLY A 229 11.24 21.87 -3.40
CA GLY A 229 10.92 21.71 -1.98
C GLY A 229 9.61 20.99 -1.69
N GLY A 230 8.96 20.46 -2.73
CA GLY A 230 7.75 19.66 -2.62
C GLY A 230 6.54 20.44 -2.10
N ARG A 231 5.59 19.75 -1.49
CA ARG A 231 4.42 20.36 -0.86
C ARG A 231 4.83 21.10 0.42
N VAL A 232 4.26 22.28 0.66
CA VAL A 232 4.50 23.10 1.86
C VAL A 232 6.00 23.26 2.23
N PRO A 233 6.85 23.79 1.33
CA PRO A 233 8.32 23.80 1.51
C PRO A 233 8.78 24.53 2.78
N GLU A 234 8.01 25.51 3.25
CA GLU A 234 8.29 26.29 4.46
C GLU A 234 7.73 25.67 5.75
N HIS A 235 7.21 24.43 5.69
CA HIS A 235 6.65 23.76 6.88
C HIS A 235 7.73 23.59 7.96
N PRO A 236 7.45 23.89 9.25
CA PRO A 236 8.48 23.88 10.30
C PRO A 236 9.23 22.56 10.47
N LEU A 237 8.61 21.41 10.18
CA LEU A 237 9.29 20.11 10.26
C LEU A 237 10.36 19.93 9.16
N LYS A 238 10.14 20.51 7.97
CA LYS A 238 11.09 20.44 6.85
C LYS A 238 12.42 21.15 7.12
N ARG A 239 12.53 21.95 8.19
CA ARG A 239 13.81 22.54 8.61
C ARG A 239 14.90 21.50 8.94
N HIS A 240 14.49 20.26 9.19
CA HIS A 240 15.38 19.13 9.46
C HIS A 240 15.53 18.19 8.25
N TRP A 241 14.83 18.45 7.16
CA TRP A 241 14.87 17.68 5.93
C TRP A 241 15.73 18.39 4.87
N PRO A 242 16.11 17.72 3.78
CA PRO A 242 16.64 18.40 2.61
C PRO A 242 15.67 19.47 2.10
N LYS A 243 16.20 20.59 1.60
CA LYS A 243 15.39 21.68 1.01
C LYS A 243 14.67 21.28 -0.28
N GLY A 244 15.12 20.19 -0.87
CA GLY A 244 14.61 19.57 -2.09
C GLY A 244 15.61 18.51 -2.54
N PHE A 245 15.28 17.81 -3.62
CA PHE A 245 16.24 16.91 -4.24
C PHE A 245 17.41 17.70 -4.86
N GLU A 246 18.64 17.34 -4.51
CA GLU A 246 19.86 17.96 -5.04
C GLU A 246 20.44 17.09 -6.17
N GLY A 247 20.46 17.59 -7.41
CA GLY A 247 21.04 16.84 -8.53
C GLY A 247 20.31 17.06 -9.84
N THR A 248 20.62 16.22 -10.83
CA THR A 248 19.90 16.16 -12.10
C THR A 248 18.76 15.14 -12.05
N PHE A 249 17.94 15.09 -13.11
CA PHE A 249 16.90 14.07 -13.22
C PHE A 249 17.49 12.66 -13.35
N GLU A 250 18.67 12.54 -13.97
CA GLU A 250 19.42 11.29 -14.03
C GLU A 250 19.86 10.82 -12.64
N ASP A 251 20.27 11.74 -11.76
CA ASP A 251 20.57 11.42 -10.35
C ASP A 251 19.30 10.97 -9.60
N TYR A 252 18.15 11.61 -9.87
CA TYR A 252 16.86 11.25 -9.28
C TYR A 252 16.41 9.84 -9.67
N CYS A 253 16.76 9.40 -10.88
CA CYS A 253 16.49 8.04 -11.36
C CYS A 253 17.66 7.06 -11.12
N ASN A 254 18.69 7.46 -10.38
CA ASN A 254 19.85 6.62 -10.09
C ASN A 254 19.56 5.69 -8.90
N PHE A 255 18.84 4.61 -9.15
CA PHE A 255 18.53 3.57 -8.16
C PHE A 255 19.72 2.62 -7.93
N SER A 256 20.82 3.13 -7.37
CA SER A 256 22.06 2.36 -7.21
C SER A 256 22.35 1.90 -5.77
N VAL A 257 21.58 2.37 -4.78
CA VAL A 257 21.84 2.04 -3.37
C VAL A 257 20.92 0.91 -2.91
N PRO A 258 21.47 -0.28 -2.62
CA PRO A 258 20.65 -1.40 -2.18
C PRO A 258 20.22 -1.25 -0.73
N VAL A 259 18.95 -1.55 -0.47
CA VAL A 259 18.37 -1.76 0.85
C VAL A 259 17.75 -3.14 0.85
N ASP A 260 18.19 -4.04 1.73
CA ASP A 260 17.70 -5.42 1.78
C ASP A 260 16.66 -5.61 2.90
N PRO A 261 15.35 -5.73 2.58
CA PRO A 261 14.29 -5.99 3.55
C PRO A 261 14.47 -7.28 4.35
N LEU A 262 15.21 -8.27 3.84
CA LEU A 262 15.49 -9.50 4.58
C LEU A 262 16.20 -9.21 5.90
N TYR A 263 17.11 -8.23 5.91
CA TYR A 263 17.81 -7.83 7.13
C TYR A 263 16.83 -7.40 8.24
N TYR A 264 15.75 -6.70 7.87
CA TYR A 264 14.72 -6.26 8.79
C TYR A 264 13.88 -7.44 9.28
N LEU A 265 13.46 -8.32 8.36
CA LEU A 265 12.69 -9.53 8.68
C LEU A 265 13.48 -10.55 9.51
N GLU A 266 14.80 -10.58 9.41
CA GLU A 266 15.67 -11.42 10.25
C GLU A 266 15.83 -10.87 11.67
N ARG A 267 15.97 -9.54 11.80
CA ARG A 267 16.13 -8.88 13.10
C ARG A 267 14.84 -8.75 13.89
N LYS A 268 13.74 -8.47 13.19
CA LYS A 268 12.40 -8.30 13.73
C LYS A 268 11.43 -9.06 12.82
N PRO A 269 11.20 -10.35 13.10
CA PRO A 269 10.40 -11.21 12.23
C PRO A 269 8.91 -10.86 12.32
N LEU A 270 8.50 -9.89 11.50
CA LEU A 270 7.10 -9.53 11.26
C LEU A 270 6.55 -10.38 10.10
N LEU A 271 6.33 -11.67 10.36
CA LEU A 271 5.90 -12.66 9.38
C LEU A 271 4.50 -13.15 9.74
N PHE A 272 3.53 -12.97 8.86
CA PHE A 272 2.13 -13.30 9.12
C PHE A 272 1.50 -14.07 7.97
N LYS A 273 0.38 -14.75 8.25
CA LYS A 273 -0.51 -15.28 7.23
C LYS A 273 -1.93 -14.82 7.54
N SER A 274 -2.50 -13.95 6.69
CA SER A 274 -3.79 -13.33 6.98
C SER A 274 -4.44 -12.82 5.70
N LEU A 275 -5.77 -12.79 5.66
CA LEU A 275 -6.50 -12.02 4.64
C LEU A 275 -6.63 -10.55 5.04
N TRP A 276 -6.58 -10.24 6.35
CA TRP A 276 -6.84 -8.92 6.92
C TRP A 276 -5.53 -8.29 7.38
N VAL A 277 -4.79 -7.77 6.42
CA VAL A 277 -3.43 -7.28 6.63
C VAL A 277 -3.42 -6.08 7.58
N ASN A 278 -4.28 -5.08 7.36
CA ASN A 278 -4.32 -3.88 8.20
C ASN A 278 -4.63 -4.26 9.66
N ALA A 279 -5.60 -5.14 9.86
CA ALA A 279 -5.95 -5.64 11.19
C ALA A 279 -4.78 -6.33 11.87
N THR A 280 -4.06 -7.18 11.12
CA THR A 280 -2.90 -7.94 11.62
C THR A 280 -1.76 -7.00 11.99
N LEU A 281 -1.37 -6.09 11.10
CA LEU A 281 -0.28 -5.15 11.33
C LEU A 281 -0.60 -4.20 12.48
N PHE A 282 -1.83 -3.66 12.54
CA PHE A 282 -2.25 -2.73 13.59
C PHE A 282 -2.27 -3.37 14.99
N THR A 283 -2.68 -4.62 15.10
CA THR A 283 -2.92 -5.25 16.41
C THR A 283 -1.78 -6.15 16.89
N GLN A 284 -1.00 -6.71 15.97
CA GLN A 284 0.01 -7.74 16.27
C GLN A 284 1.40 -7.41 15.69
N GLY A 285 1.50 -6.55 14.68
CA GLY A 285 2.76 -6.31 13.95
C GLY A 285 3.54 -5.07 14.39
N LEU A 286 2.89 -3.92 14.40
CA LEU A 286 3.54 -2.62 14.62
C LEU A 286 3.20 -2.06 15.99
N LEU A 287 4.13 -1.27 16.54
CA LEU A 287 3.98 -0.58 17.82
C LEU A 287 3.61 0.90 17.66
N TYR A 288 3.40 1.34 16.42
CA TYR A 288 3.07 2.71 16.02
C TYR A 288 1.98 2.67 14.95
N ASN A 289 1.36 3.84 14.68
CA ASN A 289 0.37 3.98 13.63
C ASN A 289 0.98 3.80 12.24
N PHE A 290 0.15 3.62 11.21
CA PHE A 290 0.58 3.69 9.82
C PHE A 290 -0.64 4.07 8.97
N HIS A 291 -0.43 4.54 7.75
CA HIS A 291 -1.54 4.79 6.84
C HIS A 291 -2.10 3.45 6.29
N PRO A 292 -3.36 3.06 6.55
CA PRO A 292 -3.90 1.80 6.06
C PRO A 292 -4.03 1.84 4.52
N LYS A 293 -3.71 0.73 3.87
CA LYS A 293 -3.84 0.56 2.42
C LYS A 293 -4.81 -0.59 2.11
N MET A 294 -5.00 -0.96 0.85
CA MET A 294 -6.08 -1.87 0.45
C MET A 294 -5.79 -3.35 0.73
N GLU A 295 -4.70 -3.71 1.42
CA GLU A 295 -4.30 -5.07 1.83
C GLU A 295 -3.83 -5.98 0.67
N TRP A 296 -4.66 -6.13 -0.39
CA TRP A 296 -4.41 -7.03 -1.53
C TRP A 296 -4.77 -6.39 -2.88
N PRO A 297 -4.02 -6.72 -3.96
CA PRO A 297 -4.09 -5.99 -5.23
C PRO A 297 -5.42 -6.18 -5.98
N GLU A 298 -6.20 -7.23 -5.70
CA GLU A 298 -7.49 -7.46 -6.36
C GLU A 298 -8.52 -6.38 -6.02
N ARG A 299 -8.35 -5.70 -4.88
CA ARG A 299 -9.19 -4.56 -4.51
C ARG A 299 -9.02 -3.38 -5.49
N PHE A 300 -7.90 -3.30 -6.23
CA PHE A 300 -7.68 -2.33 -7.31
C PHE A 300 -8.18 -2.83 -8.68
N GLN A 301 -8.00 -4.12 -8.99
CA GLN A 301 -8.42 -4.69 -10.29
C GLN A 301 -9.95 -4.72 -10.49
N ARG A 302 -10.73 -4.68 -9.41
CA ARG A 302 -12.20 -4.56 -9.50
C ARG A 302 -12.67 -3.18 -9.99
N LEU A 303 -11.81 -2.18 -9.98
CA LEU A 303 -12.11 -0.83 -10.47
C LEU A 303 -11.84 -0.67 -11.97
N SER A 304 -11.01 -1.54 -12.58
CA SER A 304 -10.63 -1.47 -14.00
C SER A 304 -11.44 -2.38 -14.92
N ASN A 305 -12.32 -3.23 -14.37
CA ASN A 305 -13.18 -4.16 -15.12
C ASN A 305 -14.68 -3.79 -15.10
N ASN A 306 -15.03 -2.58 -14.66
CA ASN A 306 -16.38 -2.01 -14.72
C ASN A 306 -16.34 -0.65 -15.42
#